data_AF-A0A0E3S8K4-F1
#
_entry.id   AF-A0A0E3S8K4-F1
#
_cell.length_a   1.000
_cell.length_b   1.000
_cell.length_c   1.000
_cell.angle_alpha   90.00
_cell.angle_beta   90.00
_cell.angle_gamma   90.00
#
_symmetry.space_group_name_H-M   'P 1'
#
loop_
_entity.id
_entity.type
_entity.pdbx_description
1 polymer ?
#
loop_
_entity_poly.entity_id
_entity_poly.type
_entity_poly.pdbx_seq_one_letter_code
_entity_poly.pdbx_strand_id
1 'polypeptide(L)' 'MMQSFIVEHYLNSAVDVYCGGPDIFRGTVKACADNVLTLENEGKLTHIAIDKIIALWAQ' A
#
# COMPACT_ATOMS: atom_id res chain seq x y z
N MET A 1 14.36 0.68 -0.49
CA MET A 1 14.40 -0.06 0.78
C MET A 1 13.01 -0.51 1.22
N MET A 2 12.00 0.37 1.36
CA MET A 2 10.59 -0.06 1.52
C MET A 2 9.86 -0.27 0.18
N GLN A 3 10.04 0.63 -0.79
CA GLN A 3 9.39 0.53 -2.10
C GLN A 3 9.72 -0.79 -2.82
N SER A 4 11.01 -1.16 -2.89
CA SER A 4 11.46 -2.42 -3.48
C SER A 4 10.80 -3.64 -2.81
N PHE A 5 10.73 -3.65 -1.48
CA PHE A 5 10.07 -4.72 -0.72
C PHE A 5 8.58 -4.84 -1.08
N ILE A 6 7.85 -3.72 -1.16
CA ILE A 6 6.43 -3.72 -1.55
C ILE A 6 6.26 -4.24 -2.98
N VAL A 7 7.10 -3.80 -3.92
CA VAL A 7 7.04 -4.26 -5.31
C VAL A 7 7.34 -5.76 -5.42
N GLU A 8 8.38 -6.23 -4.75
CA GLU A 8 8.83 -7.64 -4.85
C GLU A 8 7.87 -8.62 -4.18
N HIS A 9 7.22 -8.22 -3.09
CA HIS A 9 6.41 -9.14 -2.27
C HIS A 9 4.90 -8.93 -2.39
N TYR A 10 4.43 -7.74 -2.76
CA TYR A 10 3.01 -7.38 -2.65
C TYR A 10 2.41 -6.82 -3.94
N LEU A 11 3.18 -6.61 -5.01
CA LEU A 11 2.61 -6.16 -6.28
C LEU A 11 1.50 -7.12 -6.75
N ASN A 12 0.34 -6.56 -7.14
CA ASN A 12 -0.88 -7.29 -7.48
C ASN A 12 -1.49 -8.14 -6.36
N SER A 13 -1.05 -7.97 -5.11
CA SER A 13 -1.62 -8.64 -3.94
C SER A 13 -2.55 -7.69 -3.18
N ALA A 14 -3.59 -8.27 -2.56
CA ALA A 14 -4.47 -7.54 -1.66
C ALA A 14 -3.80 -7.34 -0.30
N VAL A 15 -3.79 -6.10 0.17
CA VAL A 15 -3.11 -5.71 1.41
C VAL A 15 -3.96 -4.77 2.24
N ASP A 16 -3.72 -4.81 3.55
CA ASP A 16 -4.13 -3.78 4.49
C ASP A 16 -2.90 -2.93 4.84
N VAL A 17 -3.07 -1.61 4.83
CA VAL A 17 -2.01 -0.63 5.09
C VAL A 17 -2.41 0.26 6.25
N TYR A 18 -1.62 0.22 7.31
CA TYR A 18 -1.81 1.01 8.51
C TYR A 18 -0.90 2.24 8.51
N CYS A 19 -1.51 3.43 8.64
CA CYS A 19 -0.77 4.71 8.64
C CYS A 19 -0.82 5.44 9.99
N GLY A 20 -1.31 4.79 11.05
CA GLY A 20 -1.48 5.40 12.37
C GLY A 20 -2.94 5.77 12.67
N GLY A 21 -3.26 5.91 13.96
CA GLY A 21 -4.62 6.25 14.40
C GLY A 21 -5.65 5.15 14.07
N PRO A 22 -6.89 5.51 13.70
CA PRO A 22 -7.92 4.56 13.25
C PRO A 22 -7.85 4.21 11.74
N ASP A 23 -6.88 4.76 11.00
CA ASP A 23 -6.87 4.71 9.54
C ASP A 23 -6.17 3.45 9.01
N ILE A 24 -6.96 2.54 8.43
CA ILE A 24 -6.49 1.38 7.66
C ILE A 24 -7.01 1.51 6.23
N PHE A 25 -6.10 1.53 5.27
CA PHE A 25 -6.44 1.50 3.85
C PHE A 25 -6.36 0.08 3.33
N ARG A 26 -7.36 -0.33 2.55
CA ARG A 26 -7.46 -1.68 1.99
C ARG A 26 -7.48 -1.61 0.48
N GLY A 27 -6.77 -2.52 -0.18
CA GLY A 27 -6.82 -2.66 -1.62
C GLY A 27 -5.72 -3.52 -2.20
N THR A 28 -5.76 -3.70 -3.52
CA THR A 28 -4.72 -4.39 -4.28
C THR A 28 -3.60 -3.42 -4.63
N VAL A 29 -2.35 -3.80 -4.38
CA VAL A 29 -1.19 -2.99 -4.80
C VAL A 29 -1.10 -2.97 -6.33
N LYS A 30 -1.36 -1.82 -6.95
CA LYS A 30 -1.23 -1.65 -8.41
C LYS A 30 0.11 -1.06 -8.81
N ALA A 31 0.67 -0.20 -7.98
CA ALA A 31 1.96 0.42 -8.24
C ALA A 31 2.61 0.87 -6.93
N CYS A 32 3.95 0.92 -6.93
CA CYS A 32 4.73 1.52 -5.86
C CYS A 32 5.96 2.18 -6.47
N ALA A 33 5.92 3.51 -6.59
CA ALA A 33 6.92 4.33 -7.28
C ALA A 33 7.02 5.70 -6.61
N ASP A 34 8.19 6.36 -6.72
CA ASP A 34 8.41 7.72 -6.22
C ASP A 34 7.97 7.97 -4.77
N ASN A 35 8.19 6.99 -3.89
CA ASN A 35 7.74 7.00 -2.48
C ASN A 35 6.22 7.05 -2.29
N VAL A 36 5.44 6.62 -3.29
CA VAL A 36 3.97 6.52 -3.22
C VAL A 36 3.53 5.08 -3.49
N LEU A 37 2.73 4.54 -2.59
CA LEU A 37 1.99 3.29 -2.76
C LEU A 37 0.62 3.60 -3.37
N THR A 38 0.27 2.92 -4.45
CA THR A 38 -1.06 3.00 -5.06
C THR A 38 -1.81 1.69 -4.81
N LEU A 39 -2.90 1.79 -4.05
CA LEU A 39 -3.87 0.73 -3.87
C LEU A 39 -5.05 0.95 -4.80
N GLU A 40 -5.64 -0.14 -5.28
CA GLU A 40 -6.93 -0.13 -5.96
C GLU A 40 -7.95 -0.94 -5.18
N ASN A 41 -9.14 -0.37 -5.00
CA ASN A 41 -10.26 -1.04 -4.38
C ASN A 41 -11.56 -0.58 -5.04
N GLU A 42 -12.35 -1.51 -5.57
CA GLU A 42 -13.63 -1.24 -6.23
C GLU A 42 -13.56 -0.14 -7.31
N GLY A 43 -12.50 -0.11 -8.10
CA GLY A 43 -12.28 0.87 -9.16
C GLY A 43 -11.79 2.25 -8.67
N LYS A 44 -11.53 2.42 -7.37
CA LYS A 44 -10.96 3.63 -6.78
C LYS A 44 -9.48 3.44 -6.50
N LEU A 45 -8.67 4.42 -6.88
CA LEU A 45 -7.25 4.48 -6.57
C LEU A 45 -7.01 5.29 -5.30
N THR A 46 -6.24 4.73 -4.37
CA THR A 46 -5.77 5.41 -3.15
C THR A 46 -4.26 5.52 -3.21
N HIS A 47 -3.73 6.73 -3.02
CA HIS A 47 -2.30 7.02 -3.04
C HIS A 47 -1.81 7.33 -1.63
N ILE A 48 -0.85 6.55 -1.15
CA ILE A 48 -0.35 6.60 0.23
C ILE A 48 1.15 6.90 0.17
N ALA A 49 1.59 7.94 0.87
CA ALA A 49 3.01 8.23 1.00
C ALA A 49 3.69 7.14 1.85
N ILE A 50 4.78 6.56 1.34
CA ILE A 50 5.45 5.42 1.97
C ILE A 50 5.99 5.76 3.36
N ASP A 51 6.41 7.00 3.60
CA ASP A 51 6.91 7.48 4.89
C ASP A 51 5.84 7.52 6.00
N LYS A 52 4.55 7.41 5.62
CA LYS A 52 3.42 7.33 6.57
C LYS A 52 3.01 5.90 6.90
N ILE A 53 3.50 4.91 6.15
CA ILE A 53 3.14 3.51 6.37
C ILE A 53 3.88 3.00 7.62
N ILE A 54 3.11 2.64 8.64
CA ILE A 54 3.61 2.05 9.88
C ILE A 54 3.67 0.53 9.76
N ALA A 55 2.63 -0.08 9.17
CA ALA A 55 2.57 -1.52 8.94
C ALA A 55 1.78 -1.85 7.66
N LEU A 56 2.12 -2.98 7.05
CA LEU A 56 1.45 -3.54 5.88
C LEU A 56 1.40 -5.06 6.03
N TRP A 57 0.27 -5.69 5.71
CA TRP A 57 0.12 -7.15 5.71
C TRP A 57 -0.82 -7.60 4.60
N ALA A 58 -0.66 -8.86 4.16
CA ALA A 58 -1.57 -9.49 3.21
C ALA A 58 -2.94 -9.75 3.88
N GLN A 59 -4.01 -9.61 3.11
CA GLN A 59 -5.37 -9.97 3.53
C GLN A 59 -5.56 -11.49 3.63
#